data_AF-A0A439CT52-F1
#
_entry.id   AF-A0A439CT52-F1
#
_cell.length_a   1.000
_cell.length_b   1.000
_cell.length_c   1.000
_cell.angle_alpha   90.00
_cell.angle_beta   90.00
_cell.angle_gamma   90.00
#
_symmetry.space_group_name_H-M   'P 1'
#
loop_
_entity.id
_entity.type
_entity.pdbx_description
1 polymer ?
#
loop_
_entity_poly.entity_id
_entity_poly.type
_entity_poly.pdbx_seq_one_letter_code
_entity_poly.pdbx_strand_id
1 'polypeptide(L)'
;MRQGSTNGNPNAQSTGQSAALLARVNEKKAELENLKDLRDLSAAVADQMEALQQKLATLSDGTEAIATVVGNWHNVLQAINMASAKIPNPRETEHDQTVPEETELPLPQTLVRIPTEHAPALQAQAELAMEDEQNTAATP
;
A
#
# COMPACT_ATOMS: atom_id res chain seq x y z
N MET A 1 -16.68 94.84 -3.18
CA MET A 1 -16.79 94.45 -4.61
C MET A 1 -15.82 93.30 -4.82
N ARG A 2 -16.14 92.08 -5.26
CA ARG A 2 -17.30 91.47 -5.93
C ARG A 2 -17.48 90.04 -5.40
N GLN A 3 -18.71 89.57 -5.50
CA GLN A 3 -19.17 88.20 -5.30
C GLN A 3 -18.46 87.21 -6.25
N GLY A 4 -18.31 85.97 -5.80
CA GLY A 4 -18.10 84.80 -6.64
C GLY A 4 -18.90 83.64 -6.05
N SER A 5 -20.18 83.57 -6.40
CA SER A 5 -21.13 82.54 -5.99
C SER A 5 -20.71 81.18 -6.58
N THR A 6 -20.30 80.24 -5.73
CA THR A 6 -20.19 78.82 -6.09
C THR A 6 -21.51 78.13 -5.77
N ASN A 7 -22.51 78.38 -6.61
CA ASN A 7 -23.74 77.59 -6.65
C ASN A 7 -23.41 76.21 -7.28
N GLY A 8 -22.75 75.34 -6.51
CA GLY A 8 -22.54 73.94 -6.86
C GLY A 8 -23.86 73.18 -6.75
N ASN A 9 -24.36 72.70 -7.88
CA ASN A 9 -25.59 71.90 -7.94
C ASN A 9 -25.40 70.59 -7.14
N PRO A 10 -26.11 70.35 -6.02
CA PRO A 10 -25.91 69.17 -5.16
C PRO A 10 -26.23 67.84 -5.88
N ASN A 11 -26.95 67.91 -7.01
CA ASN A 11 -27.30 66.75 -7.83
C ASN A 11 -26.13 66.19 -8.66
N ALA A 12 -25.03 66.94 -8.82
CA ALA A 12 -23.84 66.45 -9.53
C ALA A 12 -22.98 65.51 -8.66
N GLN A 13 -22.98 65.70 -7.33
CA GLN A 13 -22.24 64.84 -6.39
C GLN A 13 -22.88 63.46 -6.20
N SER A 14 -24.21 63.36 -6.20
CA SER A 14 -24.96 62.10 -6.09
C SER A 14 -24.78 61.17 -7.29
N THR A 15 -24.71 61.74 -8.50
CA THR A 15 -24.55 60.96 -9.74
C THR A 15 -23.14 60.38 -9.88
N GLY A 16 -22.10 61.13 -9.49
CA GLY A 16 -20.70 60.67 -9.51
C GLY A 16 -20.40 59.59 -8.46
N GLN A 17 -21.04 59.65 -7.28
CA GLN A 17 -20.93 58.60 -6.27
C GLN A 17 -21.51 57.27 -6.76
N SER A 18 -22.62 57.31 -7.49
CA SER A 18 -23.24 56.11 -8.06
C SER A 18 -22.35 55.43 -9.10
N ALA A 19 -21.67 56.22 -9.95
CA ALA A 19 -20.72 55.69 -10.93
C ALA A 19 -19.48 55.04 -10.27
N ALA A 20 -18.94 55.66 -9.21
CA ALA A 20 -17.81 55.11 -8.46
C ALA A 20 -18.16 53.79 -7.73
N LEU A 21 -19.39 53.67 -7.22
CA LEU A 21 -19.88 52.42 -6.61
C LEU A 21 -20.04 51.31 -7.65
N LEU A 22 -20.55 51.62 -8.85
CA LEU A 22 -20.63 50.64 -9.94
C LEU A 22 -19.26 50.12 -10.38
N ALA A 23 -18.25 50.99 -10.44
CA ALA A 23 -16.87 50.59 -10.73
C ALA A 23 -16.34 49.61 -9.67
N ARG A 24 -16.55 49.90 -8.38
CA ARG A 24 -16.16 48.99 -7.28
C ARG A 24 -16.92 47.66 -7.30
N VAL A 25 -18.19 47.68 -7.67
CA VAL A 25 -18.97 46.43 -7.82
C VAL A 25 -18.40 45.56 -8.93
N ASN A 26 -18.01 46.15 -10.06
CA ASN A 26 -17.40 45.41 -11.15
C ASN A 26 -16.02 44.86 -10.77
N GLU A 27 -15.20 45.64 -10.07
CA GLU A 27 -13.92 45.17 -9.51
C GLU A 27 -14.14 44.00 -8.54
N LYS A 28 -15.08 44.12 -7.60
CA LYS A 28 -15.40 43.05 -6.65
C LYS A 28 -15.97 41.80 -7.31
N LYS A 29 -16.70 41.93 -8.42
CA LYS A 29 -17.15 40.78 -9.21
C LYS A 29 -15.98 40.04 -9.86
N ALA A 30 -15.02 40.77 -10.42
CA ALA A 30 -13.81 40.17 -11.00
C ALA A 30 -12.94 39.49 -9.92
N GLU A 31 -12.79 40.12 -8.75
CA GLU A 31 -12.11 39.49 -7.61
C GLU A 31 -12.81 38.19 -7.18
N LEU A 32 -14.15 38.19 -7.12
CA LEU A 32 -14.93 37.03 -6.73
C LEU A 32 -14.77 35.88 -7.73
N GLU A 33 -14.77 36.18 -9.03
CA GLU A 33 -14.50 35.19 -10.07
C GLU A 33 -13.13 34.54 -9.88
N ASN A 34 -12.07 35.34 -9.69
CA ASN A 34 -10.74 34.83 -9.42
C ASN A 34 -10.68 33.98 -8.13
N LEU A 35 -11.40 34.37 -7.08
CA LEU A 35 -11.49 33.58 -5.84
C LEU A 35 -12.22 32.24 -6.04
N LYS A 36 -13.22 32.18 -6.92
CA LYS A 36 -13.88 30.92 -7.28
C LYS A 36 -12.92 30.00 -8.02
N ASP A 37 -12.19 30.53 -9.00
CA ASP A 37 -11.19 29.76 -9.75
C ASP A 37 -10.11 29.21 -8.82
N LEU A 38 -9.62 30.01 -7.87
CA LEU A 38 -8.66 29.56 -6.86
C LEU A 38 -9.24 28.47 -5.96
N ARG A 39 -10.51 28.58 -5.55
CA ARG A 39 -11.20 27.55 -4.75
C ARG A 39 -11.38 26.27 -5.55
N ASP A 40 -11.74 26.35 -6.82
CA ASP A 40 -11.91 25.20 -7.70
C ASP A 40 -10.57 24.51 -7.95
N LEU A 41 -9.51 25.27 -8.22
CA LEU A 41 -8.16 24.75 -8.35
C LEU A 41 -7.66 24.10 -7.06
N SER A 42 -7.91 24.72 -5.91
CA SER A 42 -7.52 24.17 -4.60
C SER A 42 -8.26 22.87 -4.29
N ALA A 43 -9.53 22.76 -4.67
CA ALA A 43 -10.27 21.50 -4.56
C ALA A 43 -9.69 20.42 -5.48
N ALA A 44 -9.40 20.75 -6.74
CA ALA A 44 -8.77 19.81 -7.66
C ALA A 44 -7.39 19.32 -7.18
N VAL A 45 -6.61 20.18 -6.53
CA VAL A 45 -5.34 19.79 -5.91
C VAL A 45 -5.56 18.85 -4.72
N ALA A 46 -6.58 19.09 -3.90
CA ALA A 46 -6.93 18.18 -2.81
C ALA A 46 -7.32 16.78 -3.34
N ASP A 47 -8.13 16.72 -4.40
CA ASP A 47 -8.49 15.45 -5.05
C ASP A 47 -7.25 14.70 -5.59
N GLN A 48 -6.29 15.45 -6.15
CA GLN A 48 -5.02 14.87 -6.61
C GLN A 48 -4.15 14.36 -5.46
N MET A 49 -4.13 15.05 -4.31
CA MET A 49 -3.42 14.59 -3.11
C MET A 49 -4.02 13.30 -2.58
N GLU A 50 -5.35 13.15 -2.58
CA GLU A 50 -6.03 11.91 -2.19
C GLU A 50 -5.70 10.76 -3.15
N ALA A 51 -5.76 11.00 -4.46
CA ALA A 51 -5.40 10.00 -5.46
C ALA A 51 -3.91 9.58 -5.34
N LEU A 52 -3.01 10.52 -5.01
CA LEU A 52 -1.60 10.24 -4.77
C LEU A 52 -1.42 9.39 -3.51
N GLN A 53 -2.14 9.70 -2.44
CA GLN A 53 -2.13 8.92 -1.20
C GLN A 53 -2.54 7.46 -1.46
N GLN A 54 -3.59 7.24 -2.25
CA GLN A 54 -4.02 5.88 -2.60
C GLN A 54 -2.92 5.11 -3.37
N LYS A 55 -2.23 5.78 -4.30
CA LYS A 55 -1.11 5.17 -5.03
C LYS A 55 0.07 4.85 -4.11
N LEU A 56 0.37 5.72 -3.14
CA LEU A 56 1.41 5.46 -2.15
C LEU A 56 1.06 4.27 -1.25
N ALA A 57 -0.21 4.13 -0.85
CA ALA A 57 -0.68 2.97 -0.10
C ALA A 57 -0.47 1.68 -0.90
N THR A 58 -0.90 1.65 -2.17
CA THR A 58 -0.69 0.47 -3.04
C THR A 58 0.79 0.13 -3.23
N LEU A 59 1.66 1.14 -3.34
CA LEU A 59 3.10 0.93 -3.43
C LEU A 59 3.65 0.34 -2.12
N SER A 60 3.21 0.85 -0.97
CA SER A 60 3.57 0.32 0.35
C SER A 60 3.16 -1.15 0.49
N ASP A 61 1.91 -1.49 0.17
CA ASP A 61 1.40 -2.87 0.23
C ASP A 61 2.20 -3.81 -0.69
N GLY A 62 2.54 -3.33 -1.89
CA GLY A 62 3.40 -4.07 -2.82
C GLY A 62 4.80 -4.33 -2.27
N THR A 63 5.40 -3.34 -1.57
CA THR A 63 6.71 -3.53 -0.93
C THR A 63 6.66 -4.51 0.25
N GLU A 64 5.57 -4.53 1.01
CA GLU A 64 5.35 -5.52 2.07
C GLU A 64 5.26 -6.94 1.49
N ALA A 65 4.48 -7.13 0.42
CA ALA A 65 4.37 -8.42 -0.26
C ALA A 65 5.73 -8.94 -0.76
N ILE A 66 6.56 -8.06 -1.34
CA ILE A 66 7.91 -8.42 -1.76
C ILE A 66 8.78 -8.78 -0.55
N ALA A 67 8.69 -8.04 0.56
CA ALA A 67 9.42 -8.35 1.79
C ALA A 67 9.04 -9.73 2.34
N THR A 68 7.75 -10.10 2.29
CA THR A 68 7.28 -11.45 2.67
C THR A 68 7.90 -12.52 1.79
N VAL A 69 7.91 -12.31 0.46
CA VAL A 69 8.54 -13.24 -0.48
C VAL A 69 10.03 -13.39 -0.17
N VAL A 70 10.78 -12.29 -0.06
CA VAL A 70 12.22 -12.33 0.26
C VAL A 70 12.47 -13.03 1.60
N GLY A 71 11.64 -12.78 2.62
CA GLY A 71 11.70 -13.49 3.89
C GLY A 71 11.47 -15.00 3.75
N ASN A 72 10.52 -15.41 2.91
CA ASN A 72 10.29 -16.81 2.59
C ASN A 72 11.51 -17.45 1.89
N TRP A 73 12.05 -16.81 0.85
CA TRP A 73 13.23 -17.30 0.14
C TRP A 73 14.47 -17.36 1.03
N HIS A 74 14.63 -16.42 1.96
CA HIS A 74 15.70 -16.48 2.96
C HIS A 74 15.61 -17.77 3.80
N ASN A 75 14.42 -18.09 4.31
CA ASN A 75 14.19 -19.31 5.10
C ASN A 75 14.45 -20.58 4.27
N VAL A 76 14.01 -20.61 3.01
CA VAL A 76 14.24 -21.75 2.10
C VAL A 76 15.73 -21.95 1.85
N LEU A 77 16.46 -20.89 1.49
CA LEU A 77 17.91 -20.97 1.24
C LEU A 77 18.69 -21.36 2.51
N GLN A 78 18.27 -20.87 3.68
CA GLN A 78 18.87 -21.26 4.95
C GLN A 78 18.61 -22.74 5.27
N ALA A 79 17.39 -23.23 5.06
CA ALA A 79 17.05 -24.64 5.27
C ALA A 79 17.85 -25.56 4.34
N ILE A 80 17.97 -25.19 3.06
CA ILE A 80 18.81 -25.92 2.10
C ILE A 80 20.26 -25.92 2.57
N ASN A 81 20.82 -24.77 2.93
CA ASN A 81 22.22 -24.69 3.37
C ASN A 81 22.47 -25.54 4.63
N MET A 82 21.58 -25.45 5.63
CA MET A 82 21.68 -26.29 6.84
C MET A 82 21.58 -27.79 6.55
N ALA A 83 20.78 -28.19 5.55
CA ALA A 83 20.69 -29.58 5.11
C ALA A 83 21.94 -30.00 4.30
N SER A 84 22.39 -29.16 3.36
CA SER A 84 23.54 -29.43 2.48
C SER A 84 24.88 -29.45 3.22
N ALA A 85 25.07 -28.61 4.25
CA ALA A 85 26.28 -28.58 5.06
C ALA A 85 26.40 -29.76 6.04
N LYS A 86 25.32 -30.52 6.27
CA LYS A 86 25.21 -31.62 7.23
C LYS A 86 24.98 -32.98 6.57
N ILE A 87 25.42 -33.17 5.33
CA ILE A 87 25.61 -34.50 4.77
C ILE A 87 27.08 -34.90 5.02
N PRO A 88 27.40 -35.69 6.07
CA PRO A 88 28.68 -36.38 6.12
C PRO A 88 28.84 -37.17 4.82
N ASN A 89 29.91 -36.90 4.06
CA ASN A 89 30.26 -37.70 2.90
C ASN A 89 30.38 -39.18 3.33
N PRO A 90 29.54 -40.10 2.82
CA PRO A 90 29.78 -41.52 3.03
C PRO A 90 30.85 -41.93 2.03
N ARG A 91 32.12 -41.65 2.37
CA ARG A 91 33.36 -42.29 1.88
C ARG A 91 34.51 -41.30 1.96
N GLU A 92 35.34 -41.47 2.98
CA GLU A 92 36.80 -41.57 2.84
C GLU A 92 37.31 -42.26 4.11
N THR A 93 36.91 -43.53 4.27
CA THR A 93 37.61 -44.46 5.17
C THR A 93 38.74 -45.10 4.38
N GLU A 94 39.86 -44.39 4.24
CA GLU A 94 41.16 -45.05 4.05
C GLU A 94 41.89 -45.02 5.40
N HIS A 95 41.94 -46.21 6.02
CA HIS A 95 42.82 -46.63 7.10
C HIS A 95 43.02 -45.69 8.31
N ASP A 96 42.22 -45.90 9.36
CA ASP A 96 42.82 -46.12 10.67
C ASP A 96 42.00 -47.09 11.52
N GLN A 97 42.70 -48.05 12.12
CA GLN A 97 42.14 -49.10 12.96
C GLN A 97 42.03 -48.58 14.39
N THR A 98 40.93 -47.93 14.73
CA THR A 98 40.34 -47.98 16.07
C THR A 98 38.85 -47.80 15.88
N VAL A 99 38.01 -48.72 16.38
CA VAL A 99 36.56 -48.61 16.31
C VAL A 99 36.13 -47.49 17.27
N PRO A 100 35.60 -46.33 16.82
CA PRO A 100 34.69 -45.58 17.67
C PRO A 100 33.30 -46.17 17.42
N GLU A 101 32.55 -46.41 18.49
CA GLU A 101 31.17 -46.88 18.40
C GLU A 101 30.40 -46.15 17.29
N GLU A 102 29.66 -46.93 16.49
CA GLU A 102 28.52 -46.43 15.73
C GLU A 102 27.52 -45.85 16.73
N THR A 103 27.80 -44.66 17.25
CA THR A 103 26.78 -43.83 17.87
C THR A 103 25.79 -43.52 16.77
N GLU A 104 24.73 -44.33 16.66
CA GLU A 104 23.49 -44.00 15.98
C GLU A 104 23.07 -42.61 16.49
N LEU A 105 23.48 -41.57 15.77
CA LEU A 105 23.08 -40.21 16.10
C LEU A 105 21.55 -40.20 16.00
N PRO A 106 20.82 -39.90 17.10
CA PRO A 106 19.38 -40.00 17.10
C PRO A 106 18.82 -39.09 16.00
N LEU A 107 17.98 -39.66 15.12
CA LEU A 107 17.37 -38.89 14.04
C LEU A 107 16.64 -37.69 14.64
N PRO A 108 16.82 -36.48 14.07
CA PRO A 108 16.11 -35.31 14.54
C PRO A 108 14.60 -35.53 14.42
N GLN A 109 13.84 -35.08 15.42
CA GLN A 109 12.39 -35.13 15.38
C GLN A 109 11.85 -34.26 14.25
N THR A 110 10.80 -34.72 13.57
CA THR A 110 10.21 -34.09 12.37
C THR A 110 9.19 -32.99 12.69
N LEU A 111 9.42 -32.22 13.75
CA LEU A 111 8.51 -31.15 14.15
C LEU A 111 8.63 -29.95 13.19
N VAL A 112 7.52 -29.61 12.54
CA VAL A 112 7.41 -28.47 11.63
C VAL A 112 6.30 -27.52 12.11
N ARG A 113 6.46 -26.23 11.82
CA ARG A 113 5.42 -25.22 12.11
C ARG A 113 4.52 -25.08 10.89
N ILE A 114 3.24 -25.37 11.05
CA ILE A 114 2.21 -25.15 10.03
C ILE A 114 1.30 -24.02 10.51
N PRO A 115 1.14 -22.92 9.75
CA PRO A 115 0.22 -21.85 10.11
C PRO A 115 -1.22 -22.37 10.25
N THR A 116 -1.88 -22.07 11.37
CA THR A 116 -3.24 -22.54 11.65
C THR A 116 -4.33 -21.64 11.06
N GLU A 117 -3.97 -20.43 10.63
CA GLU A 117 -4.89 -19.44 10.05
C GLU A 117 -5.58 -19.88 8.74
N HIS A 118 -5.00 -20.86 8.02
CA HIS A 118 -5.62 -21.48 6.84
C HIS A 118 -6.17 -22.90 7.09
N ALA A 119 -6.17 -23.37 8.34
CA ALA A 119 -6.58 -24.73 8.67
C ALA A 119 -8.01 -25.10 8.20
N PRO A 120 -9.03 -24.22 8.26
CA PRO A 120 -10.36 -24.54 7.75
C PRO A 120 -10.37 -24.78 6.23
N ALA A 121 -9.57 -24.03 5.47
CA ALA A 121 -9.47 -24.19 4.02
C ALA A 121 -8.73 -25.47 3.62
N LEU A 122 -7.69 -25.85 4.38
CA LEU A 122 -7.01 -27.15 4.19
C LEU A 122 -7.92 -28.33 4.56
N GLN A 123 -8.72 -28.23 5.62
CA GLN A 123 -9.68 -29.27 5.99
C GLN A 123 -10.75 -29.45 4.90
N ALA A 124 -11.32 -28.36 4.39
CA ALA A 124 -12.28 -28.43 3.29
C ALA A 124 -11.67 -29.03 2.01
N GLN A 125 -10.42 -28.68 1.67
CA GLN A 125 -9.73 -29.27 0.51
C GLN A 125 -9.39 -30.76 0.71
N ALA A 126 -9.01 -31.16 1.93
CA ALA A 126 -8.74 -32.55 2.26
C ALA A 126 -10.03 -33.40 2.22
N GLU A 127 -11.14 -32.85 2.70
CA GLU A 127 -12.45 -33.51 2.69
C GLU A 127 -12.99 -33.67 1.26
N LEU A 128 -12.87 -32.64 0.42
CA LEU A 128 -13.19 -32.72 -1.01
C LEU A 128 -12.32 -33.74 -1.76
N ALA A 129 -11.01 -33.80 -1.47
CA ALA A 129 -10.12 -34.78 -2.08
C ALA A 129 -10.50 -36.23 -1.69
N MET A 130 -10.94 -36.45 -0.45
CA MET A 130 -11.41 -37.75 0.03
C MET A 130 -12.78 -38.14 -0.56
N GLU A 131 -13.67 -37.17 -0.80
CA GLU A 131 -14.96 -37.39 -1.47
C GLU A 131 -14.79 -37.74 -2.96
N ASP A 132 -13.86 -37.07 -3.67
CA ASP A 132 -13.54 -37.40 -5.06
C ASP A 132 -12.97 -38.81 -5.18
N GLU A 133 -12.04 -39.22 -4.31
CA GLU A 133 -11.51 -40.61 -4.30
C GLU A 133 -12.61 -41.65 -4.10
N GLN A 134 -13.57 -41.41 -3.20
CA GLN A 134 -14.70 -42.32 -2.97
C GLN A 134 -15.66 -42.37 -4.16
N ASN A 135 -15.86 -41.26 -4.88
CA ASN A 135 -16.73 -41.23 -6.05
C ASN A 135 -16.07 -41.91 -7.27
N THR A 136 -14.73 -41.82 -7.42
CA THR A 136 -14.01 -42.54 -8.49
C THR A 136 -14.02 -44.05 -8.28
N ALA A 137 -13.98 -44.50 -7.03
CA ALA A 137 -14.00 -45.92 -6.65
C ALA A 137 -15.40 -46.55 -6.74
N ALA A 138 -16.46 -45.73 -6.87
CA ALA A 138 -17.85 -46.17 -6.88
C ALA A 138 -18.47 -46.34 -8.29
N THR A 139 -17.77 -45.96 -9.36
CA THR A 139 -18.20 -46.21 -10.75
C THR A 139 -17.54 -47.49 -11.32
N PRO A 140 -18.30 -48.58 -11.57
CA PRO A 140 -17.81 -49.76 -12.28
C PRO A 140 -17.65 -49.54 -13.80
#